data_AF-A0A182MQ17-F1
#
_entry.id   AF-A0A182MQ17-F1
#
_cell.length_a   1.000
_cell.length_b   1.000
_cell.length_c   1.000
_cell.angle_alpha   90.00
_cell.angle_beta   90.00
_cell.angle_gamma   90.00
#
_symmetry.space_group_name_H-M   'P 1'
#
loop_
_entity.id
_entity.type
_entity.pdbx_description
1 polymer ?
#
loop_
_entity_poly.entity_id
_entity_poly.type
_entity_poly.pdbx_seq_one_letter_code
_entity_poly.pdbx_strand_id
1 'polypeptide(L)'
;MAMKPVLAIAIIKVVQRAYFSDAYGRVTLSVLRWLRRGLVAPDVTRMGNPNQQAAGEVQQIKIAEVIRHPEYREGSRHHDIALLRLEAKVEHYEKDVLIGTTDTRVLLTPASRHIEPKYTHAMAEIHFGYYSNTQECYGLIIDEDTVLTLAQCTTKYGKRALYVMYLNNERNTVVKHYNHPGYREGQLHNDIGILKVRMHFTFFGLFVPQCIWHGDELPEGKVEQTGSGRRDLNYFSLHDKSVDVFEPQSTQLIVRAEVIPFDNCSYPEEYSTNSSKGLTEEHLCFGNEPYLVPETCDQTRGGPIGGTLTKFNRTYRYAYALNLFGRDCGFGWPAVGVRLATHASWLKSILLPEYRKDSGSLHFFHSDLEENDTCRNVDGTNGLCVNVTRCPKVRYEFSVNRRVAFCSTANIVCCPYENMLNATSLAGRELDGCEDRYKEDRARTSKQLLETGPIEDDFPHLMKRKILTFTLHPNTTLIAVS
;
A
#
# COMPACT_ATOMS: atom_id res chain seq x y z
N MET A 1 29.63 -20.51 -11.57
CA MET A 1 30.94 -19.82 -11.63
C MET A 1 31.58 -19.93 -10.25
N ALA A 2 32.87 -20.20 -10.16
CA ALA A 2 33.56 -20.42 -8.89
C ALA A 2 33.85 -19.06 -8.23
N MET A 3 33.27 -18.80 -7.06
CA MET A 3 33.57 -17.61 -6.24
C MET A 3 35.01 -17.69 -5.72
N LYS A 4 35.85 -16.72 -6.10
CA LYS A 4 37.12 -16.42 -5.39
C LYS A 4 36.93 -15.23 -4.46
N PRO A 5 37.58 -15.20 -3.28
CA PRO A 5 36.83 -14.74 -2.13
C PRO A 5 37.36 -13.44 -1.50
N VAL A 6 36.47 -12.63 -0.92
CA VAL A 6 36.74 -11.29 -0.35
C VAL A 6 37.22 -11.37 1.10
N LEU A 7 38.02 -10.40 1.55
CA LEU A 7 38.58 -10.27 2.90
C LEU A 7 37.49 -9.76 3.86
N ALA A 8 37.05 -10.56 4.83
CA ALA A 8 36.08 -10.13 5.83
C ALA A 8 36.77 -9.47 7.03
N ILE A 9 36.44 -8.21 7.32
CA ILE A 9 36.83 -7.50 8.55
C ILE A 9 35.57 -7.42 9.43
N ALA A 10 35.54 -8.17 10.54
CA ALA A 10 34.43 -8.09 11.49
C ALA A 10 34.63 -6.91 12.44
N ILE A 11 33.79 -5.88 12.33
CA ILE A 11 33.72 -4.74 13.25
C ILE A 11 32.77 -5.13 14.40
N ILE A 12 33.31 -5.51 15.56
CA ILE A 12 32.47 -5.92 16.71
C ILE A 12 32.24 -4.73 17.65
N LYS A 13 31.12 -4.05 17.43
CA LYS A 13 30.43 -3.28 18.46
C LYS A 13 28.92 -3.51 18.32
N VAL A 14 28.42 -4.62 18.88
CA VAL A 14 26.99 -4.93 19.09
C VAL A 14 26.09 -4.80 17.85
N VAL A 15 26.35 -5.55 16.77
CA VAL A 15 25.39 -5.55 15.63
C VAL A 15 25.02 -6.95 15.14
N GLN A 16 25.97 -7.86 14.96
CA GLN A 16 25.65 -9.28 14.76
C GLN A 16 25.92 -10.03 16.05
N ARG A 17 24.99 -10.92 16.45
CA ARG A 17 25.20 -11.84 17.59
C ARG A 17 26.29 -12.87 17.22
N ALA A 18 27.54 -12.42 17.17
CA ALA A 18 28.71 -13.30 17.16
C ALA A 18 28.98 -13.73 18.61
N TYR A 19 29.04 -15.04 18.82
CA TYR A 19 29.30 -15.63 20.12
C TYR A 19 30.75 -16.11 20.16
N PHE A 20 31.49 -15.69 21.17
CA PHE A 20 32.89 -16.11 21.36
C PHE A 20 32.94 -17.21 22.41
N SER A 21 33.60 -18.32 22.10
CA SER A 21 33.84 -19.43 23.03
C SER A 21 35.33 -19.56 23.30
N ASP A 22 35.71 -19.90 24.54
CA ASP A 22 37.06 -20.39 24.83
C ASP A 22 37.17 -21.90 24.61
N ALA A 23 38.40 -22.42 24.76
CA ALA A 23 38.72 -23.85 24.77
C ALA A 23 37.98 -24.65 25.87
N TYR A 24 37.28 -23.98 26.79
CA TYR A 24 36.47 -24.57 27.87
C TYR A 24 34.96 -24.39 27.66
N GLY A 25 34.51 -23.87 26.52
CA GLY A 25 33.10 -23.75 26.15
C GLY A 25 32.33 -22.55 26.73
N ARG A 26 33.00 -21.52 27.26
CA ARG A 26 32.35 -20.32 27.85
C ARG A 26 32.01 -19.27 26.80
N VAL A 27 30.73 -18.89 26.72
CA VAL A 27 30.20 -17.98 25.69
C VAL A 27 30.08 -16.52 26.17
N THR A 28 30.58 -15.55 25.38
CA THR A 28 30.42 -14.09 25.63
C THR A 28 29.96 -13.33 24.37
N LEU A 29 29.44 -12.11 24.56
CA LEU A 29 29.03 -11.18 23.51
C LEU A 29 30.07 -10.07 23.18
N SER A 30 31.17 -9.95 23.94
CA SER A 30 32.24 -8.98 23.63
C SER A 30 33.67 -9.47 23.91
N VAL A 31 34.54 -9.29 22.91
CA VAL A 31 35.95 -9.71 22.89
C VAL A 31 36.79 -8.95 23.91
N LEU A 32 36.56 -7.64 24.09
CA LEU A 32 37.37 -6.82 25.00
C LEU A 32 37.06 -7.04 26.48
N ARG A 33 35.84 -7.51 26.81
CA ARG A 33 35.47 -7.90 28.17
C ARG A 33 36.20 -9.18 28.63
N TRP A 34 36.68 -9.98 27.68
CA TRP A 34 37.54 -11.15 27.92
C TRP A 34 38.96 -10.76 28.31
N LEU A 35 39.57 -9.83 27.56
CA LEU A 35 40.92 -9.36 27.84
C LEU A 35 41.04 -8.71 29.23
N ARG A 36 39.96 -8.10 29.75
CA ARG A 36 39.90 -7.53 31.12
C ARG A 36 39.96 -8.56 32.25
N ARG A 37 39.69 -9.85 32.00
CA ARG A 37 39.58 -10.89 33.05
C ARG A 37 40.80 -11.81 33.17
N GLY A 38 41.90 -11.53 32.47
CA GLY A 38 43.06 -12.42 32.45
C GLY A 38 42.77 -13.80 31.84
N LEU A 39 41.67 -13.92 31.10
CA LEU A 39 41.28 -15.13 30.40
C LEU A 39 41.92 -15.13 29.00
N VAL A 40 42.33 -16.31 28.54
CA VAL A 40 42.96 -16.54 27.23
C VAL A 40 42.16 -15.89 26.11
N ALA A 41 42.80 -15.13 25.22
CA ALA A 41 42.10 -14.50 24.10
C ALA A 41 41.29 -15.55 23.32
N PRO A 42 40.05 -15.24 22.88
CA PRO A 42 39.24 -16.20 22.15
C PRO A 42 39.98 -16.67 20.91
N ASP A 43 40.01 -17.97 20.72
CA ASP A 43 40.68 -18.66 19.62
C ASP A 43 39.71 -19.01 18.49
N VAL A 44 38.41 -19.01 18.76
CA VAL A 44 37.35 -19.34 17.80
C VAL A 44 36.19 -18.36 17.86
N THR A 45 35.67 -17.97 16.70
CA THR A 45 34.40 -17.25 16.54
C THR A 45 33.31 -18.23 16.10
N ARG A 46 32.14 -18.17 16.76
CA ARG A 46 30.92 -18.85 16.29
C ARG A 46 30.02 -17.86 15.56
N MET A 47 29.78 -18.11 14.28
CA MET A 47 28.91 -17.32 13.40
C MET A 47 27.65 -18.12 13.08
N GLY A 48 26.45 -17.58 13.37
CA GLY A 48 25.15 -18.24 13.17
C GLY A 48 24.20 -18.07 14.37
N ASN A 49 22.96 -18.57 14.27
CA ASN A 49 22.00 -18.55 15.39
C ASN A 49 22.37 -19.65 16.43
N PRO A 50 22.75 -19.30 17.68
CA PRO A 50 23.15 -20.28 18.69
C PRO A 50 21.98 -21.13 19.22
N ASN A 51 20.72 -20.71 18.99
CA ASN A 51 19.53 -21.40 19.47
C ASN A 51 19.09 -22.51 18.51
N GLN A 52 19.59 -22.52 17.28
CA GLN A 52 19.39 -23.61 16.33
C GLN A 52 20.61 -24.55 16.41
N GLN A 53 20.41 -25.71 17.06
CA GLN A 53 21.45 -26.75 17.24
C GLN A 53 21.62 -27.67 16.02
N ALA A 54 21.02 -27.34 14.88
CA ALA A 54 21.15 -28.15 13.68
C ALA A 54 22.61 -28.11 13.16
N ALA A 55 23.20 -29.29 12.99
CA ALA A 55 24.56 -29.44 12.46
C ALA A 55 24.64 -28.84 11.06
N GLY A 56 25.32 -27.69 10.92
CA GLY A 56 25.53 -27.00 9.63
C GLY A 56 25.23 -25.50 9.63
N GLU A 57 24.50 -24.98 10.62
CA GLU A 57 24.08 -23.56 10.64
C GLU A 57 25.00 -22.63 11.44
N VAL A 58 25.86 -23.19 12.29
CA VAL A 58 26.85 -22.44 13.08
C VAL A 58 28.26 -22.75 12.59
N GLN A 59 28.91 -21.77 11.96
CA GLN A 59 30.30 -21.88 11.52
C GLN A 59 31.23 -21.56 12.69
N GLN A 60 32.19 -22.45 12.93
CA GLN A 60 33.30 -22.22 13.86
C GLN A 60 34.55 -21.89 13.09
N ILE A 61 35.03 -20.66 13.24
CA ILE A 61 36.20 -20.18 12.50
C ILE A 61 37.24 -19.68 13.50
N LYS A 62 38.47 -20.19 13.37
CA LYS A 62 39.59 -19.76 14.21
C LYS A 62 39.95 -18.30 13.96
N ILE A 63 40.37 -17.62 15.03
CA ILE A 63 40.82 -16.24 15.01
C ILE A 63 42.32 -16.24 14.74
N ALA A 64 42.72 -15.69 13.58
CA ALA A 64 44.12 -15.52 13.20
C ALA A 64 44.77 -14.33 13.91
N GLU A 65 44.03 -13.22 14.09
CA GLU A 65 44.56 -11.99 14.65
C GLU A 65 43.47 -11.17 15.37
N VAL A 66 43.85 -10.53 16.48
CA VAL A 66 43.00 -9.59 17.22
C VAL A 66 43.65 -8.21 17.17
N ILE A 67 43.05 -7.27 16.44
CA ILE A 67 43.55 -5.90 16.28
C ILE A 67 42.72 -4.98 17.17
N ARG A 68 43.29 -4.51 18.28
CA ARG A 68 42.64 -3.56 19.19
C ARG A 68 42.69 -2.15 18.62
N HIS A 69 41.68 -1.32 18.92
CA HIS A 69 41.75 0.09 18.57
C HIS A 69 43.02 0.72 19.19
N PRO A 70 43.85 1.46 18.43
CA PRO A 70 45.14 1.99 18.92
C PRO A 70 45.03 2.85 20.18
N GLU A 71 43.95 3.64 20.26
CA GLU A 71 43.67 4.53 21.41
C GLU A 71 42.90 3.85 22.56
N TYR A 72 42.60 2.55 22.45
CA TYR A 72 41.92 1.84 23.53
C TYR A 72 42.80 1.79 24.78
N ARG A 73 42.21 2.16 25.92
CA ARG A 73 42.85 2.04 27.23
C ARG A 73 42.05 1.09 28.09
N GLU A 74 42.76 0.23 28.81
CA GLU A 74 42.13 -0.72 29.73
C GLU A 74 41.32 0.01 30.81
N GLY A 75 40.11 -0.46 31.07
CA GLY A 75 39.15 0.19 31.97
C GLY A 75 38.33 1.33 31.35
N SER A 76 38.69 1.82 30.16
CA SER A 76 37.93 2.85 29.44
C SER A 76 36.75 2.24 28.68
N ARG A 77 35.64 2.98 28.60
CA ARG A 77 34.53 2.71 27.66
C ARG A 77 34.76 3.34 26.29
N HIS A 78 35.73 4.25 26.17
CA HIS A 78 36.10 4.87 24.91
C HIS A 78 36.95 3.91 24.08
N HIS A 79 36.71 3.90 22.77
CA HIS A 79 37.42 3.04 21.82
C HIS A 79 37.40 1.54 22.16
N ASP A 80 36.39 1.09 22.92
CA ASP A 80 36.17 -0.31 23.29
C ASP A 80 35.66 -1.09 22.06
N ILE A 81 36.53 -1.23 21.06
CA ILE A 81 36.33 -1.95 19.79
C ILE A 81 37.61 -2.67 19.35
N ALA A 82 37.47 -3.83 18.73
CA ALA A 82 38.56 -4.59 18.13
C ALA A 82 38.10 -5.23 16.82
N LEU A 83 39.03 -5.40 15.88
CA LEU A 83 38.84 -6.14 14.64
C LEU A 83 39.41 -7.55 14.81
N LEU A 84 38.68 -8.54 14.30
CA LEU A 84 39.15 -9.92 14.25
C LEU A 84 39.47 -10.31 12.83
N ARG A 85 40.69 -10.78 12.60
CA ARG A 85 41.07 -11.47 11.36
C ARG A 85 40.84 -12.96 11.58
N LEU A 86 40.08 -13.58 10.69
CA LEU A 86 39.76 -15.00 10.76
C LEU A 86 40.73 -15.82 9.90
N GLU A 87 41.02 -17.06 10.31
CA GLU A 87 41.87 -17.99 9.55
C GLU A 87 41.20 -18.49 8.26
N ALA A 88 39.87 -18.53 8.25
CA ALA A 88 39.05 -18.89 7.10
C ALA A 88 38.00 -17.82 6.82
N LYS A 89 37.45 -17.85 5.61
CA LYS A 89 36.44 -16.88 5.18
C LYS A 89 35.06 -17.31 5.66
N VAL A 90 34.25 -16.33 5.99
CA VAL A 90 32.86 -16.56 6.40
C VAL A 90 32.03 -16.69 5.12
N GLU A 91 31.45 -17.87 4.89
CA GLU A 91 30.49 -18.07 3.80
C GLU A 91 29.08 -18.10 4.40
N HIS A 92 28.46 -16.93 4.54
CA HIS A 92 27.10 -16.84 5.06
C HIS A 92 26.16 -16.33 3.97
N TYR A 93 25.17 -17.15 3.63
CA TYR A 93 24.07 -16.80 2.75
C TYR A 93 22.76 -17.06 3.47
N GLU A 94 21.78 -16.21 3.20
CA GLU A 94 20.41 -16.42 3.64
C GLU A 94 19.84 -17.69 2.98
N LYS A 95 19.01 -18.45 3.71
CA LYS A 95 18.49 -19.73 3.21
C LYS A 95 17.65 -19.53 1.94
N ASP A 96 16.90 -18.45 1.86
CA ASP A 96 15.99 -18.17 0.75
C ASP A 96 16.71 -17.92 -0.58
N VAL A 97 17.96 -17.45 -0.56
CA VAL A 97 18.75 -17.23 -1.79
C VAL A 97 19.46 -18.50 -2.28
N LEU A 98 19.43 -19.60 -1.53
CA LEU A 98 20.06 -20.85 -1.90
C LEU A 98 19.18 -21.65 -2.88
N ILE A 99 19.66 -21.85 -4.10
CA ILE A 99 18.99 -22.73 -5.09
C ILE A 99 19.44 -24.18 -4.91
N GLY A 100 20.71 -24.39 -4.61
CA GLY A 100 21.26 -25.73 -4.43
C GLY A 100 22.75 -25.75 -4.11
N THR A 101 23.20 -26.86 -3.55
CA THR A 101 24.59 -27.11 -3.20
C THR A 101 25.08 -28.36 -3.91
N THR A 102 26.29 -28.30 -4.48
CA THR A 102 27.05 -29.47 -4.91
C THR A 102 28.31 -29.59 -4.06
N ASP A 103 29.02 -30.71 -4.16
CA ASP A 103 30.26 -30.97 -3.40
C ASP A 103 31.35 -29.89 -3.60
N THR A 104 31.24 -29.06 -4.63
CA THR A 104 32.24 -28.04 -4.98
C THR A 104 31.68 -26.63 -5.16
N ARG A 105 30.35 -26.45 -5.18
CA ARG A 105 29.73 -25.16 -5.52
C ARG A 105 28.41 -24.95 -4.79
N VAL A 106 28.17 -23.70 -4.41
CA VAL A 106 26.87 -23.21 -3.94
C VAL A 106 26.25 -22.39 -5.07
N LEU A 107 24.99 -22.67 -5.39
CA LEU A 107 24.21 -21.93 -6.38
C LEU A 107 23.24 -20.99 -5.66
N LEU A 108 23.40 -19.69 -5.89
CA LEU A 108 22.61 -18.63 -5.26
C LEU A 108 21.77 -17.89 -6.30
N THR A 109 20.58 -17.42 -5.90
CA THR A 109 19.72 -16.54 -6.72
C THR A 109 19.50 -15.19 -6.03
N PRO A 110 19.67 -14.07 -6.76
CA PRO A 110 19.27 -12.76 -6.23
C PRO A 110 17.74 -12.60 -6.21
N ALA A 111 16.96 -13.43 -6.91
CA ALA A 111 15.50 -13.27 -7.01
C ALA A 111 14.76 -13.51 -5.68
N SER A 112 15.37 -14.25 -4.75
CA SER A 112 14.80 -14.58 -3.44
C SER A 112 15.32 -13.70 -2.30
N ARG A 113 16.07 -12.63 -2.60
CA ARG A 113 16.58 -11.72 -1.57
C ARG A 113 15.48 -10.94 -0.86
N HIS A 114 15.61 -10.69 0.43
CA HIS A 114 14.61 -9.92 1.15
C HIS A 114 14.64 -8.42 0.81
N ILE A 115 15.80 -7.86 0.48
CA ILE A 115 15.95 -6.41 0.24
C ILE A 115 16.23 -6.13 -1.23
N GLU A 116 15.43 -5.26 -1.84
CA GLU A 116 15.60 -4.81 -3.21
C GLU A 116 15.74 -3.28 -3.29
N PRO A 117 16.81 -2.73 -3.89
CA PRO A 117 16.90 -1.30 -4.16
C PRO A 117 15.93 -0.94 -5.28
N LYS A 118 14.75 -0.46 -4.91
CA LYS A 118 13.61 -0.25 -5.80
C LYS A 118 12.71 0.85 -5.28
N TYR A 119 12.33 1.76 -6.18
CA TYR A 119 11.43 2.87 -5.88
C TYR A 119 9.96 2.41 -5.90
N THR A 120 9.16 2.91 -4.97
CA THR A 120 7.70 2.71 -4.98
C THR A 120 7.03 3.94 -5.59
N HIS A 121 6.51 3.82 -6.82
CA HIS A 121 5.96 4.95 -7.57
C HIS A 121 4.81 5.67 -6.86
N ALA A 122 3.97 4.95 -6.11
CA ALA A 122 2.85 5.52 -5.35
C ALA A 122 3.26 6.09 -3.98
N MET A 123 4.56 6.10 -3.64
CA MET A 123 5.03 6.63 -2.37
C MET A 123 5.39 8.11 -2.49
N ALA A 124 5.04 8.88 -1.46
CA ALA A 124 5.32 10.30 -1.36
C ALA A 124 6.03 10.64 -0.04
N GLU A 125 6.99 11.56 -0.08
CA GLU A 125 7.70 12.08 1.08
C GLU A 125 6.96 13.30 1.63
N ILE A 126 6.78 13.39 2.95
CA ILE A 126 5.98 14.42 3.60
C ILE A 126 6.90 15.41 4.32
N HIS A 127 6.76 16.69 3.98
CA HIS A 127 7.60 17.76 4.51
C HIS A 127 6.81 18.78 5.31
N PHE A 128 7.45 19.26 6.39
CA PHE A 128 6.89 20.22 7.35
C PHE A 128 7.53 21.62 7.25
N GLY A 129 8.39 21.86 6.25
CA GLY A 129 9.08 23.13 6.03
C GLY A 129 10.58 22.97 5.74
N TYR A 130 11.28 24.11 5.61
CA TYR A 130 12.64 24.20 5.04
C TYR A 130 13.76 23.57 5.89
N TYR A 131 13.55 23.34 7.19
CA TYR A 131 14.60 22.90 8.14
C TYR A 131 14.30 21.57 8.86
N SER A 132 13.38 20.75 8.35
CA SER A 132 13.01 19.50 9.04
C SER A 132 14.00 18.37 8.73
N ASN A 133 15.20 18.42 9.32
CA ASN A 133 16.16 17.30 9.34
C ASN A 133 15.77 16.20 10.36
N THR A 134 14.49 16.11 10.73
CA THR A 134 14.03 15.30 11.87
C THR A 134 12.99 14.27 11.42
N GLN A 135 13.47 13.09 11.06
CA GLN A 135 12.71 11.88 10.69
C GLN A 135 11.66 12.11 9.59
N GLU A 136 11.96 11.59 8.41
CA GLU A 136 11.10 11.70 7.24
C GLU A 136 9.81 10.90 7.46
N CYS A 137 8.68 11.55 7.21
CA CYS A 137 7.38 10.90 7.11
C CYS A 137 7.10 10.65 5.66
N TYR A 138 6.36 9.58 5.39
CA TYR A 138 5.98 9.19 4.05
C TYR A 138 4.49 8.90 4.01
N GLY A 139 3.97 8.78 2.81
CA GLY A 139 2.58 8.41 2.57
C GLY A 139 2.42 7.67 1.27
N LEU A 140 1.22 7.15 1.08
CA LEU A 140 0.78 6.40 -0.07
C LEU A 140 -0.24 7.22 -0.88
N ILE A 141 0.04 7.43 -2.15
CA ILE A 141 -0.90 8.01 -3.10
C ILE A 141 -1.95 6.96 -3.44
N ILE A 142 -3.20 7.25 -3.09
CA ILE A 142 -4.34 6.34 -3.27
C ILE A 142 -5.39 6.87 -4.24
N ASP A 143 -5.32 8.15 -4.60
CA ASP A 143 -6.23 8.83 -5.53
C ASP A 143 -5.56 10.08 -6.11
N GLU A 144 -6.20 10.73 -7.08
CA GLU A 144 -5.68 11.90 -7.80
C GLU A 144 -5.31 13.07 -6.88
N ASP A 145 -5.93 13.23 -5.73
CA ASP A 145 -5.64 14.35 -4.80
C ASP A 145 -5.33 13.87 -3.37
N THR A 146 -5.10 12.57 -3.18
CA THR A 146 -5.14 11.95 -1.85
C THR A 146 -3.88 11.16 -1.53
N VAL A 147 -3.26 11.53 -0.41
CA VAL A 147 -2.15 10.80 0.19
C VAL A 147 -2.57 10.26 1.56
N LEU A 148 -2.54 8.95 1.71
CA LEU A 148 -2.79 8.23 2.95
C LEU A 148 -1.48 8.10 3.75
N THR A 149 -1.50 8.34 5.06
CA THR A 149 -0.31 8.32 5.92
C THR A 149 -0.71 8.03 7.37
N LEU A 150 0.24 8.12 8.31
CA LEU A 150 -0.07 8.07 9.74
C LEU A 150 -0.63 9.41 10.23
N ALA A 151 -1.44 9.40 11.28
CA ALA A 151 -1.95 10.63 11.89
C ALA A 151 -0.80 11.50 12.44
N GLN A 152 0.23 10.89 13.04
CA GLN A 152 1.45 11.59 13.47
C GLN A 152 2.24 12.23 12.31
N CYS A 153 2.02 11.76 11.08
CA CYS A 153 2.67 12.30 9.88
C CYS A 153 1.85 13.41 9.22
N THR A 154 0.59 13.62 9.61
CA THR A 154 -0.15 14.81 9.15
C THR A 154 0.24 16.06 9.92
N THR A 155 0.56 15.90 11.21
CA THR A 155 0.98 16.95 12.12
C THR A 155 2.05 16.40 13.04
N LYS A 156 3.26 16.96 12.97
CA LYS A 156 4.42 16.51 13.73
C LYS A 156 4.97 17.67 14.54
N TYR A 157 5.11 17.49 15.86
CA TYR A 157 5.57 18.53 16.78
C TYR A 157 4.79 19.85 16.64
N GLY A 158 3.46 19.76 16.50
CA GLY A 158 2.57 20.89 16.27
C GLY A 158 2.66 21.54 14.88
N LYS A 159 3.54 21.06 13.99
CA LYS A 159 3.65 21.53 12.59
C LYS A 159 2.85 20.63 11.66
N ARG A 160 1.96 21.22 10.87
CA ARG A 160 1.21 20.49 9.84
C ARG A 160 2.07 20.22 8.62
N ALA A 161 1.85 19.08 7.98
CA ALA A 161 2.46 18.77 6.69
C ALA A 161 2.14 19.89 5.68
N LEU A 162 3.17 20.43 5.01
CA LEU A 162 3.04 21.57 4.11
C LEU A 162 2.96 21.13 2.65
N TYR A 163 3.77 20.15 2.27
CA TYR A 163 3.81 19.63 0.92
C TYR A 163 4.30 18.18 0.93
N VAL A 164 3.97 17.48 -0.13
CA VAL A 164 4.54 16.18 -0.44
C VAL A 164 5.53 16.30 -1.59
N MET A 165 6.60 15.51 -1.56
CA MET A 165 7.46 15.26 -2.71
C MET A 165 7.16 13.88 -3.27
N TYR A 166 7.04 13.78 -4.59
CA TYR A 166 6.78 12.54 -5.32
C TYR A 166 7.55 12.60 -6.64
N LEU A 167 7.66 11.49 -7.38
CA LEU A 167 8.27 11.40 -8.73
C LEU A 167 9.41 12.41 -9.02
N ASN A 168 10.66 12.05 -8.74
CA ASN A 168 11.82 12.90 -9.04
C ASN A 168 11.75 14.30 -8.41
N ASN A 169 11.33 14.38 -7.14
CA ASN A 169 11.23 15.62 -6.35
C ASN A 169 10.19 16.64 -6.85
N GLU A 170 9.14 16.19 -7.54
CA GLU A 170 7.97 17.03 -7.79
C GLU A 170 7.28 17.40 -6.48
N ARG A 171 6.95 18.68 -6.33
CA ARG A 171 6.39 19.23 -5.09
C ARG A 171 4.90 19.55 -5.26
N ASN A 172 4.06 18.99 -4.38
CA ASN A 172 2.64 19.32 -4.34
C ASN A 172 2.21 19.77 -2.94
N THR A 173 1.52 20.92 -2.87
CA THR A 173 1.16 21.53 -1.58
C THR A 173 0.00 20.78 -0.95
N VAL A 174 0.05 20.55 0.37
CA VAL A 174 -1.04 19.97 1.13
C VAL A 174 -2.02 21.07 1.53
N VAL A 175 -3.32 20.85 1.29
CA VAL A 175 -4.39 21.83 1.54
C VAL A 175 -5.39 21.40 2.61
N LYS A 176 -5.56 20.09 2.85
CA LYS A 176 -6.40 19.58 3.96
C LYS A 176 -5.71 18.40 4.63
N HIS A 177 -5.99 18.21 5.92
CA HIS A 177 -5.50 17.08 6.70
C HIS A 177 -6.64 16.53 7.55
N TYR A 178 -6.78 15.22 7.53
CA TYR A 178 -7.76 14.48 8.32
C TYR A 178 -7.02 13.48 9.19
N ASN A 179 -7.22 13.55 10.50
CA ASN A 179 -6.76 12.52 11.43
C ASN A 179 -7.95 11.65 11.82
N HIS A 180 -7.69 10.38 12.09
CA HIS A 180 -8.71 9.54 12.69
C HIS A 180 -9.19 10.18 14.01
N PRO A 181 -10.50 10.30 14.25
CA PRO A 181 -11.02 10.99 15.44
C PRO A 181 -10.64 10.30 16.76
N GLY A 182 -10.35 9.00 16.70
CA GLY A 182 -9.84 8.21 17.84
C GLY A 182 -8.34 8.37 18.09
N TYR A 183 -7.60 9.04 17.22
CA TYR A 183 -6.15 9.22 17.36
C TYR A 183 -5.79 10.20 18.47
N ARG A 184 -4.72 9.90 19.21
CA ARG A 184 -4.09 10.80 20.17
C ARG A 184 -2.59 10.80 19.95
N GLU A 185 -1.97 11.98 20.04
CA GLU A 185 -0.54 12.14 19.80
C GLU A 185 0.29 11.20 20.70
N GLY A 186 1.22 10.48 20.08
CA GLY A 186 2.10 9.51 20.75
C GLY A 186 1.49 8.13 21.02
N GLN A 187 0.22 7.90 20.70
CA GLN A 187 -0.40 6.56 20.79
C GLN A 187 -0.20 5.76 19.50
N LEU A 188 -0.19 4.43 19.65
CA LEU A 188 -0.08 3.49 18.52
C LEU A 188 -1.42 3.27 17.80
N HIS A 189 -2.53 3.39 18.53
CA HIS A 189 -3.86 3.11 18.03
C HIS A 189 -4.45 4.28 17.26
N ASN A 190 -5.24 3.95 16.25
CA ASN A 190 -5.85 4.86 15.31
C ASN A 190 -4.85 5.80 14.63
N ASP A 191 -3.58 5.42 14.52
CA ASP A 191 -2.54 6.28 13.94
C ASP A 191 -2.61 6.27 12.41
N ILE A 192 -3.71 6.80 11.88
CA ILE A 192 -3.99 6.90 10.45
C ILE A 192 -4.54 8.28 10.11
N GLY A 193 -4.05 8.83 9.00
CA GLY A 193 -4.35 10.17 8.54
C GLY A 193 -4.40 10.28 7.02
N ILE A 194 -5.11 11.28 6.52
CA ILE A 194 -5.22 11.60 5.10
C ILE A 194 -4.76 13.03 4.87
N LEU A 195 -3.98 13.23 3.81
CA LEU A 195 -3.62 14.53 3.27
C LEU A 195 -4.30 14.72 1.92
N LYS A 196 -4.96 15.86 1.72
CA LYS A 196 -5.41 16.30 0.40
C LYS A 196 -4.41 17.29 -0.17
N VAL A 197 -3.98 17.06 -1.40
CA VAL A 197 -3.04 17.94 -2.11
C VAL A 197 -3.77 18.95 -2.99
N ARG A 198 -3.08 20.02 -3.39
CA ARG A 198 -3.66 21.13 -4.15
C ARG A 198 -3.87 20.74 -5.61
N MET A 199 -2.84 20.17 -6.22
CA MET A 199 -2.86 19.77 -7.63
C MET A 199 -3.24 18.30 -7.72
N HIS A 200 -4.06 17.93 -8.70
CA HIS A 200 -4.35 16.52 -8.95
C HIS A 200 -3.11 15.86 -9.59
N PHE A 201 -2.75 14.67 -9.13
CA PHE A 201 -1.74 13.82 -9.71
C PHE A 201 -2.21 13.33 -11.08
N THR A 202 -1.34 13.46 -12.08
CA THR A 202 -1.57 12.88 -13.41
C THR A 202 -0.91 11.51 -13.45
N PHE A 203 -1.69 10.44 -13.49
CA PHE A 203 -1.16 9.07 -13.53
C PHE A 203 -0.68 8.69 -14.94
N PHE A 204 0.50 8.07 -15.01
CA PHE A 204 1.09 7.61 -16.27
C PHE A 204 2.09 6.48 -16.05
N GLY A 205 2.15 5.53 -16.99
CA GLY A 205 3.11 4.42 -16.95
C GLY A 205 3.03 3.62 -15.65
N LEU A 206 4.10 3.65 -14.84
CA LEU A 206 4.17 2.96 -13.54
C LEU A 206 3.72 3.85 -12.36
N PHE A 207 3.50 5.15 -12.60
CA PHE A 207 2.93 6.06 -11.62
C PHE A 207 1.42 5.97 -11.63
N VAL A 208 0.91 5.05 -10.82
CA VAL A 208 -0.52 4.77 -10.64
C VAL A 208 -0.79 4.64 -9.13
N PRO A 209 -2.00 4.96 -8.65
CA PRO A 209 -2.33 4.80 -7.24
C PRO A 209 -2.32 3.32 -6.85
N GLN A 210 -2.07 3.04 -5.58
CA GLN A 210 -2.13 1.68 -5.05
C GLN A 210 -3.52 1.36 -4.50
N CYS A 211 -4.03 0.16 -4.76
CA CYS A 211 -5.31 -0.27 -4.25
C CYS A 211 -5.27 -0.44 -2.73
N ILE A 212 -6.32 -0.05 -2.02
CA ILE A 212 -6.45 -0.31 -0.58
C ILE A 212 -6.99 -1.72 -0.38
N TRP A 213 -6.36 -2.48 0.50
CA TRP A 213 -6.89 -3.77 0.92
C TRP A 213 -7.93 -3.62 2.02
N HIS A 214 -9.08 -4.26 1.83
CA HIS A 214 -10.21 -4.24 2.76
C HIS A 214 -10.48 -5.60 3.42
N GLY A 215 -9.70 -6.64 3.09
CA GLY A 215 -9.90 -7.98 3.64
C GLY A 215 -9.30 -8.13 5.04
N ASP A 216 -9.96 -8.97 5.85
CA ASP A 216 -9.50 -9.28 7.20
C ASP A 216 -8.26 -10.18 7.20
N GLU A 217 -8.08 -10.99 6.16
CA GLU A 217 -6.93 -11.89 6.01
C GLU A 217 -5.95 -11.37 4.95
N LEU A 218 -4.67 -11.66 5.13
CA LEU A 218 -3.62 -11.35 4.17
C LEU A 218 -3.39 -12.55 3.23
N PRO A 219 -3.26 -12.34 1.91
CA PRO A 219 -3.25 -13.44 0.93
C PRO A 219 -2.09 -14.44 1.02
N GLU A 220 -0.90 -14.02 1.45
CA GLU A 220 0.33 -14.85 1.33
C GLU A 220 1.16 -14.94 2.62
N GLY A 221 0.70 -14.37 3.74
CA GLY A 221 1.45 -14.36 5.00
C GLY A 221 2.83 -13.65 4.93
N LYS A 222 3.17 -13.07 3.79
CA LYS A 222 4.37 -12.25 3.54
C LYS A 222 3.93 -10.87 3.06
N VAL A 223 4.76 -9.88 3.34
CA VAL A 223 4.51 -8.49 2.95
C VAL A 223 5.76 -7.84 2.37
N GLU A 224 5.54 -6.91 1.45
CA GLU A 224 6.52 -6.00 0.91
C GLU A 224 6.36 -4.63 1.60
N GLN A 225 7.35 -4.22 2.37
CA GLN A 225 7.36 -2.94 3.07
C GLN A 225 8.44 -2.01 2.50
N THR A 226 8.20 -0.71 2.61
CA THR A 226 9.12 0.30 2.08
C THR A 226 10.17 0.72 3.11
N GLY A 227 11.42 0.80 2.67
CA GLY A 227 12.56 1.20 3.49
C GLY A 227 13.44 2.23 2.78
N SER A 228 14.43 2.74 3.50
CA SER A 228 15.44 3.67 2.99
C SER A 228 16.78 3.26 3.58
N GLY A 229 17.82 3.09 2.77
CA GLY A 229 19.10 2.63 3.29
C GLY A 229 20.25 3.03 2.39
N ARG A 230 21.48 2.87 2.87
CA ARG A 230 22.66 3.27 2.09
C ARG A 230 22.82 2.43 0.83
N ARG A 231 23.14 3.07 -0.29
CA ARG A 231 23.32 2.41 -1.58
C ARG A 231 24.47 1.41 -1.55
N ASP A 232 25.59 1.76 -0.95
CA ASP A 232 26.76 0.88 -0.84
C ASP A 232 26.51 -0.40 -0.03
N LEU A 233 25.63 -0.35 0.97
CA LEU A 233 25.22 -1.52 1.75
C LEU A 233 24.17 -2.39 1.04
N ASN A 234 23.47 -1.85 0.05
CA ASN A 234 22.39 -2.52 -0.68
C ASN A 234 22.76 -2.86 -2.14
N TYR A 235 24.02 -2.64 -2.53
CA TYR A 235 24.53 -2.99 -3.83
C TYR A 235 24.86 -4.48 -3.93
N PHE A 236 24.17 -5.20 -4.81
CA PHE A 236 24.45 -6.61 -5.05
C PHE A 236 25.53 -6.78 -6.12
N SER A 237 26.75 -7.13 -5.72
CA SER A 237 27.83 -7.45 -6.67
C SER A 237 27.78 -8.90 -7.13
N LEU A 238 27.59 -9.08 -8.44
CA LEU A 238 27.68 -10.38 -9.12
C LEU A 238 29.13 -10.78 -9.45
N HIS A 239 30.12 -10.04 -8.96
CA HIS A 239 31.53 -10.23 -9.31
C HIS A 239 32.37 -10.55 -8.07
N ASP A 240 33.34 -11.44 -8.26
CA ASP A 240 34.38 -11.83 -7.28
C ASP A 240 35.34 -10.69 -6.86
N LYS A 241 35.06 -9.45 -7.29
CA LYS A 241 35.87 -8.27 -6.93
C LYS A 241 35.29 -7.65 -5.67
N SER A 242 36.16 -7.27 -4.73
CA SER A 242 35.78 -6.46 -3.59
C SER A 242 35.05 -5.21 -4.08
N VAL A 243 33.87 -4.94 -3.51
CA VAL A 243 33.16 -3.68 -3.73
C VAL A 243 33.74 -2.68 -2.75
N ASP A 244 34.86 -2.07 -3.13
CA ASP A 244 35.51 -1.02 -2.34
C ASP A 244 34.95 0.37 -2.69
N VAL A 245 33.66 0.45 -3.04
CA VAL A 245 33.00 1.70 -3.45
C VAL A 245 32.15 2.21 -2.30
N PHE A 246 32.61 3.31 -1.68
CA PHE A 246 31.86 4.00 -0.62
C PHE A 246 30.87 4.98 -1.24
N GLU A 247 29.60 4.58 -1.30
CA GLU A 247 28.46 5.38 -1.78
C GLU A 247 27.40 5.48 -0.66
N PRO A 248 27.61 6.34 0.35
CA PRO A 248 26.75 6.43 1.52
C PRO A 248 25.42 7.17 1.25
N GLN A 249 25.05 7.35 -0.03
CA GLN A 249 23.80 8.00 -0.39
C GLN A 249 22.62 7.07 -0.06
N SER A 250 21.52 7.63 0.44
CA SER A 250 20.32 6.84 0.69
C SER A 250 19.64 6.44 -0.62
N THR A 251 19.04 5.26 -0.62
CA THR A 251 18.21 4.72 -1.69
C THR A 251 16.97 4.07 -1.12
N GLN A 252 15.85 4.17 -1.84
CA GLN A 252 14.62 3.51 -1.45
C GLN A 252 14.73 2.00 -1.66
N LEU A 253 14.17 1.27 -0.71
CA LEU A 253 14.21 -0.18 -0.64
C LEU A 253 12.77 -0.72 -0.60
N ILE A 254 12.58 -1.87 -1.24
CA ILE A 254 11.44 -2.74 -0.96
C ILE A 254 11.98 -3.95 -0.19
N VAL A 255 11.38 -4.23 0.95
CA VAL A 255 11.79 -5.29 1.86
C VAL A 255 10.68 -6.31 2.01
N ARG A 256 10.99 -7.57 1.76
CA ARG A 256 10.09 -8.69 2.06
C ARG A 256 10.24 -9.13 3.51
N ALA A 257 9.13 -9.34 4.18
CA ALA A 257 9.08 -9.82 5.56
C ALA A 257 7.93 -10.79 5.77
N GLU A 258 8.07 -11.65 6.78
CA GLU A 258 7.02 -12.58 7.18
C GLU A 258 6.07 -11.92 8.18
N VAL A 259 4.78 -12.20 8.05
CA VAL A 259 3.75 -11.72 8.97
C VAL A 259 3.81 -12.54 10.25
N ILE A 260 3.83 -11.84 11.38
CA ILE A 260 3.83 -12.43 12.71
C ILE A 260 2.47 -12.10 13.34
N PRO A 261 1.76 -13.09 13.93
CA PRO A 261 0.54 -12.81 14.69
C PRO A 261 0.79 -11.73 15.75
N PHE A 262 -0.10 -10.75 15.88
CA PHE A 262 0.12 -9.60 16.76
C PHE A 262 0.29 -10.02 18.24
N ASP A 263 -0.36 -11.12 18.67
CA ASP A 263 -0.21 -11.70 20.01
C ASP A 263 1.19 -12.26 20.29
N ASN A 264 1.91 -12.67 19.23
CA ASN A 264 3.27 -13.22 19.31
C ASN A 264 4.35 -12.18 18.93
N CYS A 265 3.95 -10.92 18.74
CA CYS A 265 4.84 -9.86 18.30
C CYS A 265 5.65 -9.31 19.48
N SER A 266 6.92 -9.70 19.57
CA SER A 266 7.85 -9.16 20.58
C SER A 266 8.64 -7.98 20.01
N TYR A 267 8.49 -6.80 20.60
CA TYR A 267 9.22 -5.60 20.20
C TYR A 267 9.87 -4.89 21.41
N PRO A 268 10.91 -4.06 21.20
CA PRO A 268 11.61 -3.38 22.28
C PRO A 268 10.70 -2.49 23.16
N GLU A 269 10.96 -2.45 24.47
CA GLU A 269 10.16 -1.73 25.46
C GLU A 269 10.07 -0.21 25.19
N GLU A 270 11.06 0.37 24.50
CA GLU A 270 11.02 1.77 24.07
C GLU A 270 9.76 2.13 23.26
N TYR A 271 9.21 1.19 22.48
CA TYR A 271 7.97 1.37 21.71
C TYR A 271 6.70 1.11 22.53
N SER A 272 6.83 0.50 23.72
CA SER A 272 5.71 0.20 24.62
C SER A 272 5.27 1.38 25.49
N THR A 273 6.14 2.39 25.64
CA THR A 273 6.04 3.46 26.63
C THR A 273 4.75 4.29 26.59
N ASN A 274 3.96 4.23 25.51
CA ASN A 274 2.71 4.96 25.33
C ASN A 274 1.49 4.10 24.92
N SER A 275 1.58 2.76 24.98
CA SER A 275 0.44 1.89 24.66
C SER A 275 -0.11 1.19 25.89
N SER A 276 -1.17 1.75 26.47
CA SER A 276 -1.88 1.12 27.60
C SER A 276 -2.63 -0.17 27.21
N LYS A 277 -2.77 -0.46 25.91
CA LYS A 277 -3.54 -1.58 25.36
C LYS A 277 -2.69 -2.60 24.59
N GLY A 278 -1.38 -2.40 24.48
CA GLY A 278 -0.52 -3.26 23.66
C GLY A 278 -0.79 -3.15 22.16
N LEU A 279 -0.54 -4.22 21.41
CA LEU A 279 -0.95 -4.36 20.01
C LEU A 279 -2.31 -5.05 19.93
N THR A 280 -3.03 -4.80 18.85
CA THR A 280 -4.38 -5.33 18.57
C THR A 280 -4.49 -5.73 17.10
N GLU A 281 -5.65 -6.23 16.68
CA GLU A 281 -5.97 -6.54 15.27
C GLU A 281 -5.82 -5.36 14.30
N GLU A 282 -5.75 -4.13 14.83
CA GLU A 282 -5.44 -2.90 14.09
C GLU A 282 -4.00 -2.88 13.58
N HIS A 283 -3.12 -3.65 14.19
CA HIS A 283 -1.69 -3.64 13.94
C HIS A 283 -1.28 -4.86 13.10
N LEU A 284 -0.35 -4.64 12.18
CA LEU A 284 0.32 -5.68 11.42
C LEU A 284 1.74 -5.81 11.95
N CYS A 285 2.08 -6.95 12.53
CA CYS A 285 3.46 -7.26 12.90
C CYS A 285 4.13 -8.09 11.81
N PHE A 286 5.39 -7.78 11.53
CA PHE A 286 6.18 -8.49 10.54
C PHE A 286 7.67 -8.44 10.90
N GLY A 287 8.45 -9.41 10.41
CA GLY A 287 9.89 -9.39 10.65
C GLY A 287 10.65 -10.44 9.87
N ASN A 288 11.97 -10.33 9.98
CA ASN A 288 12.95 -11.28 9.47
C ASN A 288 13.91 -11.63 10.61
N GLU A 289 14.25 -12.90 10.76
CA GLU A 289 15.14 -13.38 11.83
C GLU A 289 16.57 -12.79 11.80
N PRO A 290 17.23 -12.59 10.63
CA PRO A 290 18.60 -12.08 10.57
C PRO A 290 18.72 -10.65 11.09
N TYR A 291 19.87 -10.29 11.65
CA TYR A 291 20.21 -8.90 12.00
C TYR A 291 20.97 -8.25 10.84
N LEU A 292 20.62 -6.99 10.53
CA LEU A 292 21.33 -6.19 9.52
C LEU A 292 22.49 -5.41 10.13
N VAL A 293 23.40 -4.98 9.26
CA VAL A 293 24.34 -3.89 9.57
C VAL A 293 23.52 -2.60 9.72
N PRO A 294 23.81 -1.70 10.69
CA PRO A 294 23.04 -0.48 10.84
C PRO A 294 23.15 0.36 9.57
N GLU A 295 22.13 1.16 9.28
CA GLU A 295 22.02 1.96 8.05
C GLU A 295 21.81 1.14 6.76
N THR A 296 21.77 -0.21 6.83
CA THR A 296 21.36 -1.03 5.68
C THR A 296 19.90 -0.78 5.34
N CYS A 297 19.01 -0.63 6.32
CA CYS A 297 17.61 -0.32 6.04
C CYS A 297 16.94 0.38 7.24
N ASP A 298 16.51 1.60 7.06
CA ASP A 298 15.64 2.31 7.98
C ASP A 298 14.20 2.27 7.47
N GLN A 299 13.27 2.00 8.38
CA GLN A 299 11.86 1.90 8.06
C GLN A 299 11.27 3.27 7.72
N THR A 300 10.56 3.36 6.61
CA THR A 300 9.94 4.62 6.15
C THR A 300 8.61 4.83 6.86
N ARG A 301 8.59 5.65 7.92
CA ARG A 301 7.38 5.88 8.72
C ARG A 301 6.24 6.45 7.87
N GLY A 302 5.07 5.80 7.87
CA GLY A 302 3.92 6.12 7.03
C GLY A 302 4.03 5.63 5.58
N GLY A 303 5.16 5.04 5.20
CA GLY A 303 5.33 4.36 3.92
C GLY A 303 4.44 3.12 3.80
N PRO A 304 4.05 2.73 2.59
CA PRO A 304 3.16 1.61 2.40
C PRO A 304 3.83 0.27 2.72
N ILE A 305 3.03 -0.63 3.30
CA ILE A 305 3.26 -2.06 3.40
C ILE A 305 2.19 -2.73 2.56
N GLY A 306 2.59 -3.60 1.64
CA GLY A 306 1.68 -4.15 0.66
C GLY A 306 2.15 -5.47 0.09
N GLY A 307 1.57 -5.80 -1.05
CA GLY A 307 1.91 -6.98 -1.81
C GLY A 307 1.25 -6.94 -3.16
N THR A 308 1.52 -7.97 -3.94
CA THR A 308 1.05 -8.09 -5.30
C THR A 308 0.07 -9.25 -5.38
N LEU A 309 -1.07 -9.04 -6.05
CA LEU A 309 -2.07 -10.08 -6.27
C LEU A 309 -2.36 -10.23 -7.76
N THR A 310 -2.31 -11.46 -8.23
CA THR A 310 -2.65 -11.79 -9.61
C THR A 310 -4.12 -12.22 -9.67
N LYS A 311 -4.95 -11.45 -10.37
CA LYS A 311 -6.35 -11.77 -10.68
C LYS A 311 -6.58 -11.59 -12.17
N PHE A 312 -7.26 -12.55 -12.81
CA PHE A 312 -7.60 -12.50 -14.24
C PHE A 312 -6.38 -12.22 -15.15
N ASN A 313 -5.25 -12.87 -14.86
CA ASN A 313 -3.97 -12.67 -15.57
C ASN A 313 -3.43 -11.22 -15.51
N ARG A 314 -3.94 -10.41 -14.58
CA ARG A 314 -3.45 -9.06 -14.28
C ARG A 314 -2.91 -9.00 -12.86
N THR A 315 -1.85 -8.22 -12.71
CA THR A 315 -1.10 -8.10 -11.47
C THR A 315 -1.43 -6.75 -10.82
N TYR A 316 -2.02 -6.78 -9.64
CA TYR A 316 -2.45 -5.60 -8.91
C TYR A 316 -1.61 -5.40 -7.65
N ARG A 317 -1.22 -4.16 -7.36
CA ARG A 317 -0.54 -3.81 -6.12
C ARG A 317 -1.57 -3.34 -5.10
N TYR A 318 -1.56 -3.99 -3.93
CA TYR A 318 -2.42 -3.63 -2.82
C TYR A 318 -1.57 -3.13 -1.66
N ALA A 319 -2.04 -2.09 -0.98
CA ALA A 319 -1.53 -1.66 0.31
C ALA A 319 -2.36 -2.32 1.41
N TYR A 320 -1.68 -3.03 2.29
CA TYR A 320 -2.28 -3.74 3.42
C TYR A 320 -2.23 -2.90 4.70
N ALA A 321 -1.12 -2.17 4.87
CA ALA A 321 -0.84 -1.40 6.07
C ALA A 321 0.09 -0.22 5.76
N LEU A 322 0.36 0.61 6.76
CA LEU A 322 1.37 1.67 6.74
C LEU A 322 2.41 1.41 7.82
N ASN A 323 3.68 1.64 7.52
CA ASN A 323 4.79 1.50 8.45
C ASN A 323 4.60 2.41 9.68
N LEU A 324 4.42 1.85 10.88
CA LEU A 324 4.18 2.60 12.11
C LEU A 324 5.48 2.86 12.87
N PHE A 325 6.13 1.78 13.31
CA PHE A 325 7.44 1.82 13.97
C PHE A 325 8.22 0.52 13.73
N GLY A 326 9.53 0.60 13.92
CA GLY A 326 10.45 -0.51 13.76
C GLY A 326 11.87 0.02 13.56
N ARG A 327 12.84 -0.88 13.68
CA ARG A 327 14.24 -0.65 13.32
C ARG A 327 14.63 -1.65 12.24
N ASP A 328 15.65 -1.30 11.47
CA ASP A 328 16.29 -2.23 10.54
C ASP A 328 15.27 -2.92 9.61
N CYS A 329 14.17 -2.25 9.27
CA CYS A 329 13.11 -2.79 8.42
C CYS A 329 12.49 -4.13 8.88
N GLY A 330 12.48 -4.40 10.19
CA GLY A 330 11.95 -5.62 10.79
C GLY A 330 12.97 -6.76 10.89
N PHE A 331 14.23 -6.52 10.60
CA PHE A 331 15.31 -7.50 10.76
C PHE A 331 15.80 -7.55 12.21
N GLY A 332 15.93 -8.76 12.76
CA GLY A 332 16.41 -9.04 14.11
C GLY A 332 15.37 -8.77 15.20
N TRP A 333 14.56 -7.72 15.02
CA TRP A 333 13.36 -7.43 15.80
C TRP A 333 12.18 -7.13 14.88
N PRO A 334 10.99 -7.68 15.16
CA PRO A 334 9.78 -7.36 14.42
C PRO A 334 9.48 -5.87 14.38
N ALA A 335 8.96 -5.44 13.25
CA ALA A 335 8.41 -4.14 12.99
C ALA A 335 6.87 -4.19 12.96
N VAL A 336 6.25 -3.03 13.11
CA VAL A 336 4.80 -2.89 13.21
C VAL A 336 4.29 -1.85 12.22
N GLY A 337 3.15 -2.15 11.61
CA GLY A 337 2.37 -1.24 10.79
C GLY A 337 0.92 -1.11 11.24
N VAL A 338 0.22 -0.09 10.75
CA VAL A 338 -1.22 0.11 10.96
C VAL A 338 -1.98 -0.48 9.78
N ARG A 339 -2.89 -1.42 10.04
CA ARG A 339 -3.71 -2.06 9.00
C ARG A 339 -4.74 -1.10 8.43
N LEU A 340 -4.88 -1.12 7.11
CA LEU A 340 -5.87 -0.27 6.42
C LEU A 340 -7.29 -0.83 6.53
N ALA A 341 -7.43 -2.16 6.57
CA ALA A 341 -8.74 -2.83 6.62
C ALA A 341 -9.57 -2.42 7.85
N THR A 342 -8.94 -2.35 9.03
CA THR A 342 -9.61 -1.96 10.29
C THR A 342 -10.11 -0.51 10.29
N HIS A 343 -9.55 0.32 9.41
CA HIS A 343 -9.93 1.73 9.25
C HIS A 343 -10.81 1.99 8.02
N ALA A 344 -11.22 0.96 7.29
CA ALA A 344 -11.94 1.10 6.02
C ALA A 344 -13.21 1.95 6.15
N SER A 345 -13.94 1.83 7.26
CA SER A 345 -15.16 2.60 7.50
C SER A 345 -14.88 4.10 7.68
N TRP A 346 -13.80 4.45 8.39
CA TRP A 346 -13.38 5.84 8.52
C TRP A 346 -12.86 6.39 7.19
N LEU A 347 -11.99 5.64 6.50
CA LEU A 347 -11.48 6.00 5.17
C LEU A 347 -12.63 6.29 4.22
N LYS A 348 -13.63 5.40 4.16
CA LYS A 348 -14.83 5.56 3.34
C LYS A 348 -15.59 6.85 3.65
N SER A 349 -15.68 7.25 4.92
CA SER A 349 -16.38 8.49 5.30
C SER A 349 -15.69 9.77 4.83
N ILE A 350 -14.37 9.73 4.64
CA ILE A 350 -13.58 10.87 4.18
C ILE A 350 -13.43 10.87 2.66
N LEU A 351 -13.18 9.70 2.07
CA LEU A 351 -12.94 9.54 0.64
C LEU A 351 -14.23 9.59 -0.18
N LEU A 352 -15.36 9.14 0.40
CA LEU A 352 -16.68 9.12 -0.26
C LEU A 352 -17.71 9.92 0.57
N PRO A 353 -17.57 11.26 0.68
CA PRO A 353 -18.41 12.09 1.54
C PRO A 353 -19.90 12.09 1.13
N GLU A 354 -20.22 11.72 -0.11
CA GLU A 354 -21.60 11.60 -0.62
C GLU A 354 -22.18 10.18 -0.56
N TYR A 355 -21.42 9.20 -0.06
CA TYR A 355 -21.89 7.81 0.06
C TYR A 355 -23.18 7.64 0.88
N ARG A 356 -23.45 8.57 1.80
CA ARG A 356 -24.69 8.59 2.60
C ARG A 356 -25.80 9.46 2.00
N LYS A 357 -25.51 10.29 1.00
CA LYS A 357 -26.48 11.18 0.36
C LYS A 357 -27.17 10.56 -0.84
N ASP A 358 -26.56 9.54 -1.44
CA ASP A 358 -27.16 8.79 -2.52
C ASP A 358 -27.36 7.33 -2.11
N SER A 359 -28.60 6.99 -1.78
CA SER A 359 -29.21 5.73 -2.22
C SER A 359 -29.40 5.72 -3.75
N GLY A 360 -28.55 6.43 -4.49
CA GLY A 360 -28.44 6.35 -5.93
C GLY A 360 -28.11 4.91 -6.27
N SER A 361 -28.89 4.36 -7.18
CA SER A 361 -28.65 3.04 -7.72
C SER A 361 -27.20 2.91 -8.16
N LEU A 362 -26.42 2.02 -7.54
CA LEU A 362 -25.18 1.55 -8.15
C LEU A 362 -25.53 0.96 -9.52
N HIS A 363 -24.98 1.56 -10.57
CA HIS A 363 -25.17 1.14 -11.95
C HIS A 363 -23.93 0.38 -12.42
N PHE A 364 -24.12 -0.88 -12.82
CA PHE A 364 -23.04 -1.74 -13.29
C PHE A 364 -22.99 -1.72 -14.81
N PHE A 365 -21.78 -1.59 -15.36
CA PHE A 365 -21.49 -1.80 -16.77
C PHE A 365 -20.99 -3.22 -16.95
N HIS A 366 -21.66 -4.00 -17.78
CA HIS A 366 -21.15 -5.27 -18.26
C HIS A 366 -20.29 -5.00 -19.49
N SER A 367 -19.00 -4.71 -19.27
CA SER A 367 -18.02 -4.37 -20.31
C SER A 367 -17.90 -5.42 -21.41
N ASP A 368 -18.28 -6.66 -21.12
CA ASP A 368 -18.21 -7.81 -22.04
C ASP A 368 -19.44 -7.97 -22.95
N LEU A 369 -20.49 -7.15 -22.77
CA LEU A 369 -21.74 -7.23 -23.55
C LEU A 369 -21.87 -6.06 -24.52
N GLU A 370 -21.91 -6.35 -25.81
CA GLU A 370 -22.09 -5.37 -26.90
C GLU A 370 -23.57 -5.21 -27.30
N GLU A 371 -23.86 -4.25 -28.19
CA GLU A 371 -25.21 -4.09 -28.72
C GLU A 371 -25.64 -5.36 -29.47
N ASN A 372 -26.89 -5.81 -29.22
CA ASN A 372 -27.48 -7.08 -29.63
C ASN A 372 -27.02 -8.35 -28.87
N ASP A 373 -26.20 -8.22 -27.83
CA ASP A 373 -25.93 -9.37 -26.96
C ASP A 373 -27.11 -9.69 -26.03
N THR A 374 -27.26 -10.97 -25.68
CA THR A 374 -28.25 -11.40 -24.69
C THR A 374 -27.75 -11.04 -23.30
N CYS A 375 -28.61 -10.44 -22.49
CA CYS A 375 -28.25 -9.92 -21.18
C CYS A 375 -29.31 -10.29 -20.14
N ARG A 376 -28.97 -10.08 -18.86
CA ARG A 376 -29.89 -10.30 -17.75
C ARG A 376 -30.13 -8.98 -17.01
N ASN A 377 -31.39 -8.58 -16.92
CA ASN A 377 -31.79 -7.33 -16.28
C ASN A 377 -31.70 -7.43 -14.74
N VAL A 378 -31.84 -6.31 -14.04
CA VAL A 378 -31.69 -6.20 -12.57
C VAL A 378 -32.68 -7.08 -11.79
N ASP A 379 -33.88 -7.29 -12.36
CA ASP A 379 -34.92 -8.18 -11.83
C ASP A 379 -34.68 -9.67 -12.15
N GLY A 380 -33.59 -10.00 -12.86
CA GLY A 380 -33.23 -11.34 -13.27
C GLY A 380 -33.89 -11.81 -14.57
N THR A 381 -34.67 -10.95 -15.24
CA THR A 381 -35.30 -11.27 -16.53
C THR A 381 -34.28 -11.25 -17.67
N ASN A 382 -34.49 -12.10 -18.68
CA ASN A 382 -33.64 -12.12 -19.88
C ASN A 382 -34.03 -10.98 -20.82
N GLY A 383 -33.02 -10.38 -21.45
CA GLY A 383 -33.17 -9.25 -22.34
C GLY A 383 -32.10 -9.20 -23.42
N LEU A 384 -32.09 -8.10 -24.16
CA LEU A 384 -31.10 -7.80 -25.18
C LEU A 384 -30.48 -6.42 -24.91
N CYS A 385 -29.17 -6.33 -25.10
CA CYS A 385 -28.46 -5.06 -25.07
C CYS A 385 -28.89 -4.23 -26.28
N VAL A 386 -29.58 -3.12 -26.03
CA VAL A 386 -30.05 -2.21 -27.08
C VAL A 386 -29.77 -0.78 -26.70
N ASN A 387 -29.70 0.11 -27.69
CA ASN A 387 -29.65 1.54 -27.42
C ASN A 387 -30.82 1.98 -26.51
N VAL A 388 -30.55 2.82 -25.52
CA VAL A 388 -31.51 3.31 -24.50
C VAL A 388 -32.78 3.93 -25.11
N THR A 389 -32.69 4.44 -26.33
CA THR A 389 -33.84 4.95 -27.10
C THR A 389 -34.87 3.87 -27.47
N ARG A 390 -34.45 2.61 -27.60
CA ARG A 390 -35.31 1.45 -27.91
C ARG A 390 -35.94 0.81 -26.67
N CYS A 391 -35.63 1.32 -25.47
CA CYS A 391 -36.13 0.80 -24.20
C CYS A 391 -36.65 1.92 -23.28
N PRO A 392 -37.84 2.51 -23.57
CA PRO A 392 -38.35 3.67 -22.84
C PRO A 392 -38.59 3.43 -21.34
N LYS A 393 -38.99 2.22 -20.96
CA LYS A 393 -39.21 1.84 -19.56
C LYS A 393 -37.92 1.93 -18.75
N VAL A 394 -36.84 1.33 -19.26
CA VAL A 394 -35.52 1.37 -18.61
C VAL A 394 -34.95 2.80 -18.60
N ARG A 395 -35.20 3.57 -19.66
CA ARG A 395 -34.86 5.00 -19.71
C ARG A 395 -35.58 5.82 -18.62
N TYR A 396 -36.86 5.53 -18.40
CA TYR A 396 -37.63 6.15 -17.33
C TYR A 396 -37.14 5.71 -15.95
N GLU A 397 -36.85 4.42 -15.75
CA GLU A 397 -36.27 3.92 -14.50
C GLU A 397 -34.95 4.62 -14.17
N PHE A 398 -34.11 4.84 -15.17
CA PHE A 398 -32.90 5.64 -15.03
C PHE A 398 -33.20 7.10 -14.65
N SER A 399 -34.20 7.75 -15.25
CA SER A 399 -34.53 9.16 -14.95
C SER A 399 -35.10 9.38 -13.55
N VAL A 400 -35.67 8.35 -12.94
CA VAL A 400 -36.15 8.37 -11.54
C VAL A 400 -35.18 7.73 -10.55
N ASN A 401 -33.91 7.58 -10.94
CA ASN A 401 -32.81 7.09 -10.09
C ASN A 401 -33.03 5.66 -9.55
N ARG A 402 -33.63 4.77 -10.37
CA ARG A 402 -33.71 3.33 -10.09
C ARG A 402 -32.56 2.56 -10.72
N ARG A 403 -32.24 1.39 -10.15
CA ARG A 403 -31.18 0.50 -10.68
C ARG A 403 -31.52 0.04 -12.09
N VAL A 404 -30.57 0.24 -12.98
CA VAL A 404 -30.60 -0.16 -14.40
C VAL A 404 -29.33 -0.92 -14.72
N ALA A 405 -29.45 -1.98 -15.52
CA ALA A 405 -28.32 -2.76 -16.03
C ALA A 405 -27.83 -2.16 -17.36
N PHE A 406 -26.59 -1.69 -17.38
CA PHE A 406 -25.92 -1.23 -18.59
C PHE A 406 -25.06 -2.34 -19.19
N CYS A 407 -24.95 -2.36 -20.51
CA CYS A 407 -24.03 -3.23 -21.24
C CYS A 407 -22.69 -2.49 -21.39
N SER A 408 -22.09 -2.49 -22.58
CA SER A 408 -20.77 -1.89 -22.86
C SER A 408 -20.66 -0.38 -22.61
N THR A 409 -21.75 0.39 -22.71
CA THR A 409 -21.72 1.86 -22.57
C THR A 409 -22.96 2.43 -21.89
N ALA A 410 -22.91 3.69 -21.45
CA ALA A 410 -24.04 4.41 -20.84
C ALA A 410 -25.26 4.59 -21.76
N ASN A 411 -25.11 4.32 -23.06
CA ASN A 411 -26.20 4.42 -24.02
C ASN A 411 -26.77 3.05 -24.43
N ILE A 412 -26.19 1.95 -23.98
CA ILE A 412 -26.63 0.59 -24.30
C ILE A 412 -27.08 -0.08 -22.98
N VAL A 413 -28.36 -0.38 -22.91
CA VAL A 413 -28.99 -0.94 -21.69
C VAL A 413 -29.50 -2.34 -21.95
N CYS A 414 -29.51 -3.17 -20.92
CA CYS A 414 -30.15 -4.46 -20.97
C CYS A 414 -31.67 -4.26 -20.92
N CYS A 415 -32.33 -4.35 -22.08
CA CYS A 415 -33.77 -4.19 -22.15
C CYS A 415 -34.45 -5.57 -22.07
N PRO A 416 -35.44 -5.79 -21.20
CA PRO A 416 -36.27 -6.99 -21.29
C PRO A 416 -37.01 -7.05 -22.64
N TYR A 417 -37.16 -8.24 -23.23
CA TYR A 417 -37.80 -8.40 -24.55
C TYR A 417 -39.20 -7.79 -24.64
N GLU A 418 -39.97 -7.84 -23.55
CA GLU A 418 -41.31 -7.25 -23.42
C GLU A 418 -41.33 -5.70 -23.48
N ASN A 419 -40.20 -5.05 -23.16
CA ASN A 419 -40.09 -3.59 -23.07
C ASN A 419 -39.31 -2.99 -24.24
N MET A 420 -38.88 -3.84 -25.19
CA MET A 420 -38.21 -3.39 -26.41
C MET A 420 -39.23 -2.88 -27.42
N LEU A 421 -38.96 -1.67 -27.91
CA LEU A 421 -39.66 -1.19 -29.09
C LEU A 421 -39.15 -1.96 -30.32
N ASN A 422 -40.05 -2.73 -30.92
CA ASN A 422 -39.85 -3.20 -32.28
C ASN A 422 -39.93 -1.98 -33.20
N ALA A 423 -39.01 -1.90 -34.18
CA ALA A 423 -38.95 -0.81 -35.16
C ALA A 423 -40.27 -0.63 -35.98
N THR A 424 -41.26 -1.51 -35.80
CA THR A 424 -42.55 -1.54 -36.49
C THR A 424 -43.79 -1.58 -35.59
N SER A 425 -43.71 -1.53 -34.25
CA SER A 425 -44.91 -1.71 -33.41
C SER A 425 -45.63 -0.41 -33.02
N LEU A 426 -46.92 -0.33 -33.38
CA LEU A 426 -47.90 0.71 -33.01
C LEU A 426 -47.98 1.05 -31.50
N ALA A 427 -47.51 0.19 -30.60
CA ALA A 427 -47.52 0.42 -29.15
C ALA A 427 -46.60 1.58 -28.70
N GLY A 428 -45.51 1.85 -29.44
CA GLY A 428 -44.68 3.04 -29.19
C GLY A 428 -45.45 4.34 -29.43
N ARG A 429 -46.30 4.37 -30.47
CA ARG A 429 -47.17 5.53 -30.78
C ARG A 429 -48.27 5.74 -29.73
N GLU A 430 -48.76 4.68 -29.10
CA GLU A 430 -49.72 4.83 -28.00
C GLU A 430 -49.10 5.45 -26.75
N LEU A 431 -47.88 5.03 -26.37
CA LEU A 431 -47.18 5.61 -25.23
C LEU A 431 -46.76 7.06 -25.51
N ASP A 432 -46.32 7.36 -26.73
CA ASP A 432 -45.99 8.72 -27.17
C ASP A 432 -47.21 9.65 -27.21
N GLY A 433 -48.41 9.12 -27.52
CA GLY A 433 -49.68 9.87 -27.48
C GLY A 433 -50.36 9.90 -26.11
N CYS A 434 -49.78 9.31 -25.07
CA CYS A 434 -50.40 9.26 -23.74
C CYS A 434 -50.42 10.64 -23.06
N GLU A 435 -49.36 11.44 -23.25
CA GLU A 435 -49.28 12.80 -22.71
C GLU A 435 -50.30 13.73 -23.39
N ASP A 436 -50.49 13.61 -24.71
CA ASP A 436 -51.46 14.40 -25.46
C ASP A 436 -52.91 13.98 -25.13
N ARG A 437 -53.18 12.68 -24.97
CA ARG A 437 -54.49 12.16 -24.53
C ARG A 437 -54.83 12.55 -23.08
N TYR A 438 -53.84 12.57 -22.19
CA TYR A 438 -54.02 13.02 -20.81
C TYR A 438 -54.30 14.54 -20.73
N LYS A 439 -53.69 15.34 -21.61
CA LYS A 439 -53.98 16.77 -21.74
C LYS A 439 -55.38 17.04 -22.29
N GLU A 440 -55.82 16.28 -23.30
CA GLU A 440 -57.20 16.36 -23.83
C GLU A 440 -58.26 16.00 -22.76
N ASP A 441 -58.03 14.94 -21.98
CA ASP A 441 -58.99 14.48 -20.97
C ASP A 441 -59.08 15.45 -19.77
N ARG A 442 -57.96 16.09 -19.42
CA ARG A 442 -57.92 17.15 -18.41
C ARG A 442 -58.54 18.46 -18.90
N ALA A 443 -58.36 18.80 -20.18
CA ALA A 443 -59.04 19.95 -20.80
C ALA A 443 -60.56 19.74 -20.83
N ARG A 444 -61.03 18.52 -21.17
CA ARG A 444 -62.44 18.13 -21.14
C ARG A 444 -63.06 18.18 -19.73
N THR A 445 -62.32 17.73 -18.72
CA THR A 445 -62.72 17.79 -17.30
C THR A 445 -62.76 19.23 -16.77
N SER A 446 -61.92 20.13 -17.27
CA SER A 446 -61.97 21.56 -16.92
C SER A 446 -63.13 22.32 -17.58
N LYS A 447 -63.59 21.87 -18.76
CA LYS A 447 -64.69 22.49 -19.52
C LYS A 447 -66.10 22.05 -19.07
N GLN A 448 -66.24 21.03 -18.21
CA GLN A 448 -67.53 20.56 -17.69
C GLN A 448 -67.88 21.08 -16.29
N LEU A 449 -66.96 21.79 -15.61
CA LEU A 449 -67.12 22.24 -14.23
C LEU A 449 -67.33 23.75 -14.06
N LEU A 450 -67.31 24.54 -15.13
CA LEU A 450 -67.67 25.95 -15.08
C LEU A 450 -68.32 26.42 -16.38
N GLU A 451 -69.60 26.07 -16.56
CA GLU A 451 -70.53 26.96 -17.26
C GLU A 451 -71.77 27.21 -16.41
N THR A 452 -71.72 28.35 -15.72
CA THR A 452 -72.81 29.31 -15.74
C THR A 452 -72.22 30.66 -16.17
N GLY A 453 -72.10 30.86 -17.49
CA GLY A 453 -71.58 32.06 -18.15
C GLY A 453 -71.38 31.78 -19.64
N PRO A 454 -71.57 32.75 -20.57
CA PRO A 454 -71.76 32.43 -21.99
C PRO A 454 -70.47 31.92 -22.64
N ILE A 455 -70.67 30.92 -23.51
CA ILE A 455 -69.69 30.09 -24.21
C ILE A 455 -69.17 30.82 -25.45
N GLU A 456 -67.85 30.90 -25.63
CA GLU A 456 -67.22 31.23 -26.91
C GLU A 456 -65.96 30.40 -27.13
N ASP A 457 -65.67 30.14 -28.40
CA ASP A 457 -64.97 28.98 -28.95
C ASP A 457 -63.44 29.10 -29.06
N ASP A 458 -62.83 27.96 -29.40
CA ASP A 458 -61.57 27.77 -30.14
C ASP A 458 -60.17 27.86 -29.47
N PHE A 459 -59.43 26.74 -29.61
CA PHE A 459 -57.97 26.75 -29.77
C PHE A 459 -57.64 27.33 -31.15
N PRO A 460 -56.58 28.16 -31.31
CA PRO A 460 -55.44 27.65 -32.10
C PRO A 460 -54.06 28.34 -31.88
N HIS A 461 -52.98 27.59 -32.20
CA HIS A 461 -51.60 28.01 -32.60
C HIS A 461 -50.42 27.96 -31.59
N LEU A 462 -49.61 26.88 -31.74
CA LEU A 462 -48.14 26.79 -31.76
C LEU A 462 -47.41 28.09 -32.23
N MET A 463 -46.15 28.45 -31.93
CA MET A 463 -44.90 27.75 -31.56
C MET A 463 -43.80 28.80 -31.25
N LYS A 464 -42.76 28.46 -30.46
CA LYS A 464 -41.35 28.71 -30.84
C LYS A 464 -40.38 27.88 -29.98
N ARG A 465 -39.78 26.88 -30.63
CA ARG A 465 -38.61 26.11 -30.20
C ARG A 465 -37.53 27.01 -29.61
N LYS A 466 -37.05 26.67 -28.41
CA LYS A 466 -35.64 26.83 -28.05
C LYS A 466 -35.02 25.44 -28.05
N ILE A 467 -34.09 25.24 -28.98
CA ILE A 467 -33.19 24.09 -28.98
C ILE A 467 -32.35 24.23 -27.71
N LEU A 468 -32.61 23.37 -26.72
CA LEU A 468 -31.70 23.17 -25.60
C LEU A 468 -30.69 22.10 -26.04
N THR A 469 -29.50 22.57 -26.39
CA THR A 469 -28.29 21.76 -26.47
C THR A 469 -28.08 21.10 -25.10
N PHE A 470 -28.13 19.77 -25.04
CA PHE A 470 -27.82 19.04 -23.83
C PHE A 470 -26.32 19.20 -23.53
N THR A 471 -26.01 19.93 -22.47
CA THR A 471 -24.71 19.91 -21.82
C THR A 471 -24.78 18.88 -20.69
N LEU A 472 -23.89 17.90 -20.73
CA LEU A 472 -23.64 16.97 -19.63
C LEU A 472 -23.33 17.78 -18.37
N HIS A 473 -24.17 17.65 -17.34
CA HIS A 473 -23.82 18.08 -15.99
C HIS A 473 -22.93 17.01 -15.33
N PRO A 474 -21.96 17.41 -14.46
CA PRO A 474 -20.78 16.61 -14.16
C PRO A 474 -20.95 15.64 -12.98
N ASN A 475 -22.15 15.44 -12.44
CA ASN A 475 -22.33 14.72 -11.17
C ASN A 475 -22.59 13.21 -11.32
N THR A 476 -22.14 12.59 -12.41
CA THR A 476 -22.18 11.13 -12.55
C THR A 476 -20.77 10.58 -12.36
N THR A 477 -20.47 10.06 -11.18
CA THR A 477 -19.21 9.37 -10.92
C THR A 477 -19.22 8.03 -11.65
N LEU A 478 -18.53 7.98 -12.80
CA LEU A 478 -18.23 6.76 -13.54
C LEU A 478 -17.11 6.01 -12.82
N ILE A 479 -17.42 4.87 -12.22
CA ILE A 479 -16.39 3.93 -11.76
C ILE A 479 -16.20 2.90 -12.87
N ALA A 480 -15.14 3.07 -13.66
CA ALA A 480 -14.63 2.00 -14.52
C ALA A 480 -13.86 1.02 -13.62
N VAL A 481 -14.41 -0.18 -13.41
CA VAL A 481 -13.68 -1.30 -12.80
C VAL A 481 -13.15 -2.14 -13.95
N SER A 482 -11.82 -2.21 -14.08
CA SER A 482 -11.12 -3.05 -15.06
C SER A 482 -10.76 -4.42 -14.52
#